data_AF-A0A9E1WZ49-F1
#
_entry.id   AF-A0A9E1WZ49-F1
#
_cell.length_a   1.000
_cell.length_b   1.000
_cell.length_c   1.000
_cell.angle_alpha   90.00
_cell.angle_beta   90.00
_cell.angle_gamma   90.00
#
_symmetry.space_group_name_H-M   'P 1'
#
loop_
_entity.id
_entity.type
_entity.pdbx_description
1 polymer ?
#
loop_
_entity_poly.entity_id
_entity_poly.type
_entity_poly.pdbx_seq_one_letter_code
_entity_poly.pdbx_strand_id
1 'polypeptide(L)'
;MKILHVAAYACLLAVTSPAFVQGSQVTFGTIQQDTSAPVEVSADELAVDQKTSAATFTGNVVISQGDMRLSAAKVLVIYRQDQQGIQRLEATGGVTLVSGTDAAESQRANYNIDEGVIVMTGDVLLSQGLSALMAERMTLNLDDGTAQMQGRVKTILQTGNN
;
A
#
# COMPACT_ATOMS: atom_id res chain seq x y z
N MET A 1 -77.35 7.25 10.32
CA MET A 1 -76.73 5.99 10.79
C MET A 1 -75.35 5.91 10.17
N LYS A 2 -74.32 5.77 11.02
CA LYS A 2 -72.88 5.82 10.73
C LYS A 2 -72.46 4.79 9.67
N ILE A 3 -71.49 5.10 8.79
CA ILE A 3 -70.23 4.33 8.69
C ILE A 3 -69.10 5.25 8.19
N LEU A 4 -68.04 5.29 9.00
CA LEU A 4 -66.79 6.03 8.90
C LEU A 4 -65.76 5.12 8.20
N HIS A 5 -65.03 5.58 7.18
CA HIS A 5 -63.82 4.90 6.71
C HIS A 5 -62.67 5.89 6.61
N VAL A 6 -61.70 5.65 7.47
CA VAL A 6 -60.47 6.40 7.71
C VAL A 6 -59.49 6.17 6.56
N ALA A 7 -58.82 7.25 6.18
CA ALA A 7 -57.79 7.32 5.15
C ALA A 7 -56.57 6.44 5.48
N ALA A 8 -56.02 5.77 4.46
CA ALA A 8 -54.70 5.15 4.52
C ALA A 8 -53.81 5.79 3.44
N TYR A 9 -53.01 6.78 3.86
CA TYR A 9 -51.93 7.37 3.09
C TYR A 9 -50.78 6.34 3.03
N ALA A 10 -50.56 5.72 1.87
CA ALA A 10 -49.40 4.86 1.63
C ALA A 10 -48.20 5.74 1.25
N CYS A 11 -47.36 6.06 2.24
CA CYS A 11 -46.12 6.79 2.06
C CYS A 11 -45.06 5.85 1.47
N LEU A 12 -44.69 6.07 0.21
CA LEU A 12 -43.66 5.30 -0.50
C LEU A 12 -42.27 5.74 -0.01
N LEU A 13 -41.65 4.97 0.89
CA LEU A 13 -40.27 5.18 1.33
C LEU A 13 -39.30 4.64 0.28
N ALA A 14 -38.62 5.55 -0.43
CA ALA A 14 -37.50 5.23 -1.30
C ALA A 14 -36.28 4.87 -0.44
N VAL A 15 -35.91 3.59 -0.41
CA VAL A 15 -34.67 3.11 0.21
C VAL A 15 -33.54 3.30 -0.79
N THR A 16 -32.80 4.39 -0.68
CA THR A 16 -31.53 4.56 -1.39
C THR A 16 -30.46 3.75 -0.67
N SER A 17 -30.13 2.58 -1.18
CA SER A 17 -28.99 1.79 -0.70
C SER A 17 -27.68 2.50 -1.05
N PRO A 18 -26.71 2.63 -0.12
CA PRO A 18 -25.36 3.04 -0.48
C PRO A 18 -24.70 1.92 -1.30
N ALA A 19 -24.34 2.25 -2.54
CA ALA A 19 -23.51 1.37 -3.36
C ALA A 19 -22.11 1.30 -2.73
N PHE A 20 -21.77 0.16 -2.15
CA PHE A 20 -20.39 -0.14 -1.83
C PHE A 20 -19.60 -0.16 -3.14
N VAL A 21 -18.70 0.81 -3.30
CA VAL A 21 -17.70 0.79 -4.37
C VAL A 21 -16.80 -0.41 -4.08
N GLN A 22 -16.99 -1.48 -4.83
CA GLN A 22 -16.10 -2.63 -4.85
C GLN A 22 -14.82 -2.21 -5.57
N GLY A 23 -13.92 -1.54 -4.84
CA GLY A 23 -12.52 -1.46 -5.25
C GLY A 23 -11.99 -2.89 -5.34
N SER A 24 -11.46 -3.27 -6.50
CA SER A 24 -10.84 -4.58 -6.66
C SER A 24 -9.66 -4.68 -5.70
N GLN A 25 -9.83 -5.43 -4.62
CA GLN A 25 -8.75 -5.76 -3.69
C GLN A 25 -7.93 -6.88 -4.32
N VAL A 26 -6.62 -6.65 -4.46
CA VAL A 26 -5.65 -7.64 -4.93
C VAL A 26 -4.77 -7.97 -3.74
N THR A 27 -4.61 -9.25 -3.38
CA THR A 27 -3.67 -9.65 -2.32
C THR A 27 -2.24 -9.47 -2.84
N PHE A 28 -1.29 -9.01 -2.03
CA PHE A 28 0.13 -8.90 -2.41
C PHE A 28 1.00 -9.68 -1.42
N GLY A 29 1.81 -10.63 -1.91
CA GLY A 29 2.67 -11.48 -1.08
C GLY A 29 1.92 -12.56 -0.30
N THR A 30 2.54 -13.09 0.76
CA THR A 30 1.91 -14.03 1.71
C THR A 30 0.97 -13.28 2.67
N ILE A 31 -0.13 -13.94 3.06
CA ILE A 31 -1.33 -13.37 3.71
C ILE A 31 -1.07 -12.54 4.98
N GLN A 32 0.10 -12.61 5.59
CA GLN A 32 0.45 -11.73 6.70
C GLN A 32 1.95 -11.45 6.72
N GLN A 33 2.32 -10.20 6.47
CA GLN A 33 3.71 -9.77 6.67
C GLN A 33 3.95 -9.61 8.17
N ASP A 34 5.10 -10.09 8.64
CA ASP A 34 5.50 -9.88 10.03
C ASP A 34 6.03 -8.45 10.20
N THR A 35 5.10 -7.53 10.47
CA THR A 35 5.41 -6.12 10.76
C THR A 35 6.15 -5.93 12.09
N SER A 36 6.29 -6.99 12.91
CA SER A 36 7.10 -6.99 14.13
C SER A 36 8.56 -7.37 13.90
N ALA A 37 8.90 -7.90 12.73
CA ALA A 37 10.26 -8.25 12.38
C ALA A 37 11.18 -7.00 12.36
N PRO A 38 12.47 -7.14 12.72
CA PRO A 38 13.42 -6.04 12.64
C PRO A 38 13.50 -5.43 11.23
N VAL A 39 13.62 -4.11 11.17
CA VAL A 39 13.89 -3.37 9.93
C VAL A 39 15.40 -3.19 9.78
N GLU A 40 15.97 -3.79 8.74
CA GLU A 40 17.36 -3.63 8.37
C GLU A 40 17.48 -2.69 7.17
N VAL A 41 18.47 -1.78 7.18
CA VAL A 41 18.73 -0.84 6.09
C VAL A 41 20.21 -0.88 5.72
N SER A 42 20.51 -1.07 4.44
CA SER A 42 21.85 -1.03 3.86
C SER A 42 21.90 0.02 2.75
N ALA A 43 23.01 0.75 2.64
CA ALA A 43 23.23 1.78 1.61
C ALA A 43 24.73 2.12 1.50
N ASP A 44 25.08 2.87 0.47
CA ASP A 44 26.44 3.39 0.27
C ASP A 44 26.77 4.53 1.26
N GLU A 45 25.79 5.40 1.56
CA GLU A 45 25.96 6.54 2.44
C GLU A 45 24.78 6.70 3.42
N LEU A 46 25.09 7.17 4.63
CA LEU A 46 24.13 7.55 5.67
C LEU A 46 24.44 8.96 6.19
N ALA A 47 23.47 9.87 6.07
CA ALA A 47 23.49 11.19 6.70
C ALA A 47 22.42 11.26 7.82
N VAL A 48 22.80 11.66 9.02
CA VAL A 48 21.89 11.76 10.18
C VAL A 48 21.69 13.21 10.58
N ASP A 49 20.43 13.64 10.67
CA ASP A 49 20.03 14.93 11.22
C ASP A 49 19.34 14.71 12.57
N GLN A 50 20.08 15.03 13.64
CA GLN A 50 19.59 14.92 15.01
C GLN A 50 18.52 15.97 15.35
N LYS A 51 18.50 17.12 14.65
CA LYS A 51 17.51 18.18 14.93
C LYS A 51 16.13 17.77 14.46
N THR A 52 16.07 17.06 13.34
CA THR A 52 14.81 16.58 12.75
C THR A 52 14.51 15.13 13.09
N SER A 53 15.40 14.44 13.82
CA SER A 53 15.30 13.01 14.11
C SER A 53 15.10 12.18 12.84
N ALA A 54 15.93 12.46 11.84
CA ALA A 54 15.86 11.83 10.53
C ALA A 54 17.22 11.29 10.07
N ALA A 55 17.18 10.25 9.24
CA ALA A 55 18.35 9.67 8.58
C ALA A 55 18.08 9.54 7.08
N THR A 56 19.01 9.99 6.25
CA THR A 56 18.95 9.84 4.79
C THR A 56 19.99 8.82 4.34
N PHE A 57 19.52 7.75 3.74
CA PHE A 57 20.31 6.70 3.11
C PHE A 57 20.36 6.96 1.61
N THR A 58 21.54 6.91 1.00
CA THR A 58 21.72 7.19 -0.43
C THR A 58 22.65 6.16 -1.06
N GLY A 59 22.34 5.76 -2.30
CA GLY A 59 23.13 4.81 -3.07
C GLY A 59 22.79 3.36 -2.70
N ASN A 60 22.34 2.60 -3.69
CA ASN A 60 22.01 1.16 -3.58
C ASN A 60 21.23 0.80 -2.30
N VAL A 61 20.23 1.60 -1.94
CA VAL A 61 19.53 1.42 -0.66
C VAL A 61 18.66 0.17 -0.72
N VAL A 62 18.83 -0.72 0.25
CA VAL A 62 18.01 -1.91 0.45
C VAL A 62 17.50 -1.91 1.88
N ILE A 63 16.18 -2.00 2.03
CA ILE A 63 15.48 -2.20 3.29
C ILE A 63 14.91 -3.61 3.30
N SER A 64 15.07 -4.33 4.40
CA SER A 64 14.41 -5.62 4.61
C SER A 64 13.67 -5.70 5.92
N GLN A 65 12.52 -6.35 5.90
CA GLN A 65 11.70 -6.66 7.07
C GLN A 65 10.99 -8.00 6.84
N GLY A 66 11.38 -9.02 7.60
CA GLY A 66 10.95 -10.39 7.31
C GLY A 66 11.30 -10.79 5.88
N ASP A 67 10.30 -11.24 5.12
CA ASP A 67 10.44 -11.63 3.71
C ASP A 67 10.35 -10.45 2.73
N MET A 68 9.93 -9.27 3.21
CA MET A 68 9.78 -8.07 2.40
C MET A 68 11.14 -7.41 2.14
N ARG A 69 11.37 -6.99 0.90
CA ARG A 69 12.54 -6.21 0.48
C ARG A 69 12.13 -5.00 -0.33
N LEU A 70 12.59 -3.82 0.07
CA LEU A 70 12.40 -2.57 -0.66
C LEU A 70 13.77 -2.05 -1.10
N SER A 71 13.93 -1.75 -2.38
CA SER A 71 15.15 -1.16 -2.95
C SER A 71 14.87 0.20 -3.54
N ALA A 72 15.78 1.16 -3.36
CA ALA A 72 15.67 2.50 -3.93
C ALA A 72 17.02 3.22 -4.06
N ALA A 73 17.08 4.30 -4.85
CA ALA A 73 18.29 5.13 -4.91
C ALA A 73 18.51 5.95 -3.64
N LYS A 74 17.43 6.39 -2.98
CA LYS A 74 17.48 7.19 -1.74
C LYS A 74 16.28 6.91 -0.86
N VAL A 75 16.53 6.79 0.44
CA VAL A 75 15.50 6.62 1.48
C VAL A 75 15.69 7.65 2.59
N LEU A 76 14.63 8.39 2.92
CA LEU A 76 14.56 9.19 4.15
C LEU A 76 13.81 8.39 5.21
N VAL A 77 14.45 8.20 6.36
CA VAL A 77 13.90 7.55 7.56
C VAL A 77 13.58 8.63 8.57
N ILE A 78 12.35 8.64 9.07
CA ILE A 78 11.90 9.51 10.15
C ILE A 78 11.69 8.64 11.39
N TYR A 79 12.42 8.93 12.45
CA TYR A 79 12.30 8.22 13.72
C TYR A 79 11.14 8.78 14.56
N ARG A 80 10.60 7.97 15.46
CA ARG A 80 9.62 8.43 16.44
C ARG A 80 10.25 9.43 17.42
N GLN A 81 9.41 10.25 18.06
CA GLN A 81 9.86 11.26 19.02
C GLN A 81 10.61 10.68 20.23
N ASP A 82 10.24 9.48 20.66
CA ASP A 82 10.93 8.73 21.73
C ASP A 82 12.23 8.06 21.25
N GLN A 83 12.54 8.17 19.95
CA GLN A 83 13.65 7.52 19.25
C GLN A 83 13.63 5.99 19.34
N GLN A 84 12.52 5.38 19.78
CA GLN A 84 12.36 3.93 19.91
C GLN A 84 11.83 3.34 18.61
N GLY A 85 12.57 3.51 17.52
CA GLY A 85 12.25 2.92 16.22
C GLY A 85 11.80 3.93 15.17
N ILE A 86 11.40 3.38 14.02
CA ILE A 86 11.09 4.14 12.81
C ILE A 86 9.59 4.41 12.77
N GLN A 87 9.22 5.65 12.46
CA GLN A 87 7.84 6.04 12.20
C GLN A 87 7.50 5.88 10.72
N ARG A 88 8.35 6.43 9.84
CA ARG A 88 8.07 6.51 8.40
C ARG A 88 9.33 6.40 7.56
N LEU A 89 9.17 5.83 6.37
CA LEU A 89 10.19 5.71 5.35
C LEU A 89 9.70 6.36 4.05
N GLU A 90 10.53 7.17 3.41
CA GLU A 90 10.25 7.75 2.09
C GLU A 90 11.34 7.33 1.10
N ALA A 91 10.99 6.41 0.20
CA ALA A 91 11.86 5.89 -0.83
C ALA A 91 11.63 6.59 -2.17
N THR A 92 12.73 6.92 -2.86
CA THR A 92 12.72 7.71 -4.10
C THR A 92 13.84 7.31 -5.06
N GLY A 93 13.67 7.67 -6.33
CA GLY A 93 14.67 7.43 -7.38
C GLY A 93 14.53 6.06 -8.02
N GLY A 94 13.28 5.61 -8.20
CA GLY A 94 12.95 4.24 -8.55
C GLY A 94 12.86 3.41 -7.28
N VAL A 95 11.73 2.74 -7.09
CA VAL A 95 11.46 1.87 -5.96
C VAL A 95 11.03 0.52 -6.49
N THR A 96 11.63 -0.54 -5.96
CA THR A 96 11.19 -1.91 -6.17
C THR A 96 10.89 -2.54 -4.82
N LEU A 97 9.64 -2.98 -4.64
CA LEU A 97 9.18 -3.71 -3.47
C LEU A 97 8.95 -5.17 -3.87
N VAL A 98 9.56 -6.11 -3.15
CA VAL A 98 9.41 -7.54 -3.37
C VAL A 98 8.89 -8.19 -2.09
N SER A 99 7.89 -9.06 -2.23
CA SER A 99 7.41 -9.92 -1.16
C SER A 99 7.07 -11.30 -1.72
N GLY A 100 7.85 -12.31 -1.33
CA GLY A 100 7.73 -13.66 -1.89
C GLY A 100 7.92 -13.68 -3.41
N THR A 101 6.89 -14.05 -4.16
CA THR A 101 6.88 -14.08 -5.63
C THR A 101 6.38 -12.80 -6.28
N ASP A 102 5.87 -11.86 -5.48
CA ASP A 102 5.22 -10.65 -5.98
C ASP A 102 6.20 -9.48 -5.93
N ALA A 103 6.13 -8.63 -6.95
CA ALA A 103 6.99 -7.46 -7.08
C ALA A 103 6.20 -6.24 -7.53
N ALA A 104 6.45 -5.10 -6.92
CA ALA A 104 5.88 -3.82 -7.31
C ALA A 104 7.00 -2.81 -7.57
N GLU A 105 6.89 -2.08 -8.68
CA GLU A 105 7.83 -1.03 -9.07
C GLU A 105 7.10 0.31 -9.11
N SER A 106 7.78 1.40 -8.74
CA SER A 106 7.26 2.77 -8.83
C SER A 106 8.38 3.82 -8.81
N GLN A 107 8.05 5.09 -9.02
CA GLN A 107 9.01 6.18 -8.85
C GLN A 107 9.30 6.50 -7.37
N ARG A 108 8.28 6.37 -6.51
CA ARG A 108 8.34 6.68 -5.07
C ARG A 108 7.51 5.70 -4.26
N ALA A 109 7.90 5.49 -3.01
CA ALA A 109 7.10 4.80 -2.02
C ALA A 109 7.20 5.50 -0.66
N ASN A 110 6.09 5.58 0.05
CA ASN A 110 6.04 6.03 1.44
C ASN A 110 5.49 4.88 2.29
N TYR A 111 6.27 4.43 3.27
CA TYR A 111 5.85 3.41 4.22
C TYR A 111 5.66 4.04 5.59
N ASN A 112 4.40 4.07 6.05
CA ASN A 112 4.05 4.39 7.43
C ASN A 112 4.06 3.10 8.25
N ILE A 113 5.05 2.97 9.13
CA ILE A 113 5.24 1.75 9.92
C ILE A 113 4.17 1.65 11.02
N ASP A 114 3.80 2.78 11.61
CA ASP A 114 2.78 2.81 12.68
C ASP A 114 1.40 2.39 12.15
N GLU A 115 1.10 2.66 10.87
CA GLU A 115 -0.14 2.27 10.21
C GLU A 115 -0.05 0.94 9.45
N GLY A 116 1.15 0.38 9.25
CA GLY A 116 1.32 -0.81 8.40
C GLY A 116 0.98 -0.56 6.93
N VAL A 117 1.07 0.68 6.42
CA VAL A 117 0.62 1.06 5.08
C VAL A 117 1.76 1.56 4.20
N ILE A 118 1.89 0.96 3.01
CA ILE A 118 2.80 1.41 1.95
C ILE A 118 2.01 2.07 0.82
N VAL A 119 2.36 3.31 0.47
CA VAL A 119 1.80 4.03 -0.68
C VAL A 119 2.87 4.20 -1.75
N MET A 120 2.70 3.53 -2.88
CA MET A 120 3.57 3.61 -4.05
C MET A 120 2.95 4.52 -5.11
N THR A 121 3.73 5.43 -5.71
CA THR A 121 3.24 6.39 -6.71
C THR A 121 4.22 6.62 -7.84
N GLY A 122 3.68 7.06 -8.98
CA GLY A 122 4.43 7.41 -10.18
C GLY A 122 4.72 6.16 -11.01
N ASP A 123 3.76 5.80 -11.85
CA ASP A 123 3.80 4.66 -12.78
C ASP A 123 4.05 3.32 -12.06
N VAL A 124 3.08 2.92 -11.23
CA VAL A 124 3.16 1.66 -10.51
C VAL A 124 2.99 0.48 -11.47
N LEU A 125 3.90 -0.48 -11.41
CA LEU A 125 3.81 -1.77 -12.07
C LEU A 125 3.86 -2.87 -11.01
N LEU A 126 2.76 -3.59 -10.83
CA LEU A 126 2.65 -4.75 -9.96
C LEU A 126 2.71 -6.02 -10.82
N SER A 127 3.66 -6.90 -10.52
CA SER A 127 3.78 -8.24 -11.08
C SER A 127 3.39 -9.27 -10.02
N GLN A 128 2.36 -10.06 -10.32
CA GLN A 128 1.86 -11.11 -9.44
C GLN A 128 1.67 -12.40 -10.25
N GLY A 129 2.53 -13.40 -10.00
CA GLY A 129 2.57 -14.63 -10.76
C GLY A 129 2.74 -14.37 -12.27
N LEU A 130 1.72 -14.70 -13.06
CA LEU A 130 1.67 -14.47 -14.52
C LEU A 130 0.94 -13.18 -14.92
N SER A 131 0.47 -12.40 -13.95
CA SER A 131 -0.31 -11.18 -14.20
C SER A 131 0.52 -9.93 -13.94
N ALA A 132 0.25 -8.88 -14.73
CA ALA A 132 0.81 -7.55 -14.53
C ALA A 132 -0.31 -6.52 -14.42
N LEU A 133 -0.22 -5.64 -13.42
CA LEU A 133 -1.14 -4.53 -13.19
C LEU A 133 -0.37 -3.22 -13.23
N MET A 134 -0.91 -2.23 -13.94
CA MET A 134 -0.36 -0.88 -14.02
C MET A 134 -1.35 0.11 -13.41
N ALA A 135 -0.85 1.09 -12.67
CA ALA A 135 -1.67 2.17 -12.09
C ALA A 135 -0.84 3.42 -11.80
N GLU A 136 -1.48 4.55 -11.52
CA GLU A 136 -0.78 5.76 -11.06
C GLU A 136 -0.35 5.66 -9.58
N ARG A 137 -1.15 4.95 -8.78
CA ARG A 137 -0.95 4.75 -7.34
C ARG A 137 -1.34 3.34 -6.93
N MET A 138 -0.59 2.79 -5.99
CA MET A 138 -0.93 1.59 -5.24
C MET A 138 -0.84 1.88 -3.74
N THR A 139 -1.84 1.43 -2.98
CA THR A 139 -1.80 1.42 -1.52
C THR A 139 -1.84 -0.03 -1.06
N LEU A 140 -0.84 -0.45 -0.30
CA LEU A 140 -0.71 -1.78 0.29
C LEU A 140 -0.90 -1.67 1.81
N ASN A 141 -1.82 -2.44 2.36
CA ASN A 141 -1.96 -2.67 3.79
C ASN A 141 -1.26 -3.98 4.16
N LEU A 142 -0.28 -3.93 5.05
CA LEU A 142 0.53 -5.08 5.45
C LEU A 142 -0.15 -5.97 6.49
N ASP A 143 -1.15 -5.45 7.20
CA ASP A 143 -1.88 -6.20 8.23
C ASP A 143 -2.75 -7.31 7.61
N ASP A 144 -3.39 -7.01 6.48
CA ASP A 144 -4.28 -7.92 5.75
C ASP A 144 -3.76 -8.31 4.35
N GLY A 145 -2.58 -7.79 3.97
CA GLY A 145 -1.95 -8.04 2.68
C GLY A 145 -2.73 -7.47 1.48
N THR A 146 -3.66 -6.53 1.68
CA THR A 146 -4.49 -6.00 0.59
C THR A 146 -3.80 -4.85 -0.14
N ALA A 147 -3.79 -4.92 -1.47
CA ALA A 147 -3.37 -3.86 -2.37
C ALA A 147 -4.58 -3.25 -3.10
N GLN A 148 -4.63 -1.91 -3.12
CA GLN A 148 -5.61 -1.11 -3.85
C GLN A 148 -4.91 -0.29 -4.93
N MET A 149 -5.34 -0.46 -6.17
CA MET A 149 -4.79 0.22 -7.35
C MET A 149 -5.70 1.39 -7.77
N GLN A 150 -5.12 2.55 -8.07
CA GLN A 150 -5.85 3.77 -8.43
C GLN A 150 -5.18 4.53 -9.58
N GLY A 151 -6.00 5.16 -10.41
CA GLY A 151 -5.55 5.98 -11.55
C GLY A 151 -5.20 5.12 -12.76
N ARG A 152 -6.10 5.16 -13.77
CA ARG A 152 -5.99 4.41 -15.04
C ARG A 152 -5.45 2.98 -14.86
N VAL A 153 -6.12 2.20 -14.02
CA VAL A 153 -5.72 0.80 -13.76
C VAL A 153 -5.83 -0.03 -15.04
N LYS A 154 -4.75 -0.69 -15.43
CA LYS A 154 -4.71 -1.61 -16.55
C LYS A 154 -4.18 -2.96 -16.09
N THR A 155 -4.91 -4.02 -16.39
CA THR A 155 -4.50 -5.39 -16.05
C THR A 155 -4.19 -6.16 -17.32
N ILE A 156 -3.07 -6.88 -17.32
CA ILE A 156 -2.68 -7.85 -18.33
C ILE A 156 -2.69 -9.22 -17.65
N LEU A 157 -3.62 -10.08 -18.08
CA LEU A 157 -3.71 -11.46 -17.63
C LEU A 157 -3.05 -12.34 -18.69
N GLN A 158 -1.97 -13.04 -18.34
CA GLN A 158 -1.48 -14.12 -19.19
C GLN A 158 -2.16 -15.41 -18.75
N THR A 159 -3.17 -15.83 -19.52
CA THR A 159 -3.75 -17.17 -19.39
C THR A 159 -2.71 -18.16 -19.93
N GLY A 160 -2.20 -19.03 -19.07
CA GLY A 160 -1.35 -20.13 -19.51
C GLY A 160 -2.10 -21.01 -20.51
N ASN A 161 -1.48 -21.30 -21.67
CA ASN A 161 -1.96 -22.37 -22.54
C ASN A 161 -1.81 -23.69 -21.76
N ASN A 162 -2.94 -24.29 -21.37
CA ASN A 162 -3.02 -25.71 -21.03
C ASN A 162 -3.00 -26.55 -22.30
#